data_AF-A0A4U1CV50-F1
#
_entry.id   AF-A0A4U1CV50-F1
#
_cell.length_a   1.000
_cell.length_b   1.000
_cell.length_c   1.000
_cell.angle_alpha   90.00
_cell.angle_beta   90.00
_cell.angle_gamma   90.00
#
_symmetry.space_group_name_H-M   'P 1'
#
loop_
_entity.id
_entity.type
_entity.pdbx_description
1 polymer ?
#
loop_
_entity_poly.entity_id
_entity_poly.type
_entity_poly.pdbx_seq_one_letter_code
_entity_poly.pdbx_strand_id
1 'polypeptide(L)'
;MPSIDISNYKQKKKATEIAGAANVFAFMSKDISFGDGQLADKKKEAFYNELSTLINSGIDIKTALDLTASSFTHEKDLTLFADIQKEVIAGKSLSETLQHNKKFSSYEFYSIRIGEETGRLGEVLNELAKYFKSKITQRRKIIGAITYPLLVLSTSFAAIFFMIKFVVPMFADVFKRFGGKLPYITSLIVSFSDWFDKYIFLLLLIIISLIAFYLLNRKKTWFKKYAALTLLRIPIVGEILKKIYLARFANTMRLLTGTNTPLLQALGMVKQMITFYPIEQSLIKAEKDILLGSSLSATLAKDDFYPKKFIQMIKIAEEVNKLEYFFEQLSTQYTEEVEYKTNAISGLLEPLIIIFLGLAVGVILIAMYLPMFQMSNSF
;
A
#
# COMPACT_ATOMS: atom_id res chain seq x y z
N MET A 1 -16.74 -33.80 -57.77
CA MET A 1 -16.27 -32.98 -56.63
C MET A 1 -16.45 -33.81 -55.37
N PRO A 2 -15.41 -34.14 -54.59
CA PRO A 2 -15.58 -34.90 -53.36
C PRO A 2 -16.14 -34.00 -52.26
N SER A 3 -17.26 -34.40 -51.67
CA SER A 3 -17.91 -33.76 -50.52
C SER A 3 -17.10 -34.03 -49.24
N ILE A 4 -16.79 -32.97 -48.50
CA ILE A 4 -16.07 -33.08 -47.22
C ILE A 4 -17.02 -33.61 -46.14
N ASP A 5 -16.66 -34.74 -45.54
CA ASP A 5 -17.40 -35.38 -44.44
C ASP A 5 -17.11 -34.64 -43.12
N ILE A 6 -18.16 -34.05 -42.54
CA ILE A 6 -18.12 -33.17 -41.36
C ILE A 6 -18.30 -33.93 -40.04
N SER A 7 -18.52 -35.25 -40.11
CA SER A 7 -18.82 -36.09 -38.93
C SER A 7 -17.66 -36.21 -37.93
N ASN A 8 -16.43 -35.87 -38.34
CA ASN A 8 -15.22 -35.89 -37.49
C ASN A 8 -14.74 -34.50 -37.03
N TYR A 9 -15.52 -33.44 -37.22
CA TYR A 9 -15.16 -32.12 -36.71
C TYR A 9 -15.36 -32.05 -35.19
N LYS A 10 -14.39 -32.57 -34.43
CA LYS A 10 -14.30 -32.32 -32.98
C LYS A 10 -14.25 -30.80 -32.78
N GLN A 11 -15.33 -30.24 -32.23
CA GLN A 11 -15.34 -28.87 -31.72
C GLN A 11 -14.08 -28.68 -30.88
N LYS A 12 -13.17 -27.84 -31.38
CA LYS A 12 -11.99 -27.39 -30.66
C LYS A 12 -12.51 -26.84 -29.33
N LYS A 13 -12.14 -27.49 -28.22
CA LYS A 13 -12.41 -26.98 -26.87
C LYS A 13 -12.08 -25.50 -26.88
N LYS A 14 -13.08 -24.67 -26.60
CA LYS A 14 -12.95 -23.22 -26.40
C LYS A 14 -11.70 -23.01 -25.55
N ALA A 15 -10.74 -22.30 -26.13
CA ALA A 15 -9.38 -22.20 -25.61
C ALA A 15 -9.41 -21.88 -24.11
N THR A 16 -8.56 -22.61 -23.40
CA THR A 16 -8.24 -22.49 -21.98
C THR A 16 -7.58 -21.13 -21.71
N GLU A 17 -8.29 -20.04 -21.90
CA GLU A 17 -7.89 -18.71 -21.43
C GLU A 17 -8.72 -18.38 -20.18
N ILE A 18 -8.05 -17.76 -19.20
CA ILE A 18 -8.58 -17.22 -17.93
C ILE A 18 -8.44 -18.12 -16.67
N ALA A 19 -7.96 -19.37 -16.75
CA ALA A 19 -7.67 -20.12 -15.50
C ALA A 19 -6.37 -19.66 -14.80
N GLY A 20 -5.32 -19.32 -15.58
CA GLY A 20 -4.03 -18.86 -15.05
C GLY A 20 -4.08 -17.44 -14.47
N ALA A 21 -4.71 -16.50 -15.18
CA ALA A 21 -4.82 -15.10 -14.74
C ALA A 21 -5.65 -14.97 -13.45
N ALA A 22 -6.74 -15.74 -13.31
CA ALA A 22 -7.54 -15.77 -12.09
C ALA A 22 -6.76 -16.32 -10.89
N ASN A 23 -5.94 -17.37 -11.10
CA ASN A 23 -5.09 -17.94 -10.04
C ASN A 23 -3.95 -17.00 -9.62
N VAL A 24 -3.33 -16.27 -10.56
CA VAL A 24 -2.31 -15.26 -10.25
C VAL A 24 -2.92 -14.08 -9.50
N PHE A 25 -4.09 -13.61 -9.92
CA PHE A 25 -4.82 -12.55 -9.22
C PHE A 25 -5.24 -12.98 -7.80
N ALA A 26 -5.74 -14.22 -7.65
CA ALA A 26 -6.09 -14.79 -6.35
C ALA A 26 -4.85 -14.97 -5.44
N PHE A 27 -3.70 -15.35 -6.00
CA PHE A 27 -2.45 -15.48 -5.27
C PHE A 27 -1.87 -14.12 -4.84
N MET A 28 -1.88 -13.11 -5.74
CA MET A 28 -1.37 -11.78 -5.45
C MET A 28 -2.26 -10.99 -4.48
N SER A 29 -3.58 -11.18 -4.56
CA SER A 29 -4.54 -10.55 -3.64
C SER A 29 -4.58 -11.23 -2.26
N LYS A 30 -3.98 -12.42 -2.11
CA LYS A 30 -3.87 -13.09 -0.82
C LYS A 30 -3.16 -12.18 0.18
N ASP A 31 -3.78 -11.98 1.34
CA ASP A 31 -3.17 -11.30 2.48
C ASP A 31 -2.10 -12.23 3.05
N ILE A 32 -0.90 -12.17 2.47
CA ILE A 32 0.26 -12.86 3.00
C ILE A 32 0.90 -11.93 4.02
N SER A 33 0.82 -12.27 5.30
CA SER A 33 1.53 -11.59 6.38
C SER A 33 3.04 -11.86 6.22
N PHE A 34 3.71 -11.03 5.41
CA PHE A 34 5.15 -11.09 5.25
C PHE A 34 5.82 -10.41 6.45
N GLY A 35 6.27 -11.22 7.40
CA GLY A 35 7.48 -10.92 8.17
C GLY A 35 7.36 -10.11 9.47
N ASP A 36 6.17 -9.96 10.06
CA ASP A 36 6.02 -9.39 11.42
C ASP A 36 5.13 -10.21 12.37
N GLY A 37 4.63 -11.38 11.95
CA GLY A 37 3.81 -12.25 12.82
C GLY A 37 2.43 -11.69 13.19
N GLN A 38 2.03 -10.57 12.60
CA GLN A 38 0.73 -9.94 12.84
C GLN A 38 -0.43 -10.72 12.20
N LEU A 39 -1.61 -10.61 12.82
CA LEU A 39 -2.86 -11.13 12.28
C LEU A 39 -3.21 -10.41 10.96
N ALA A 40 -3.74 -11.15 9.98
CA ALA A 40 -4.11 -10.59 8.69
C ALA A 40 -5.17 -9.49 8.82
N ASP A 41 -5.06 -8.43 8.00
CA ASP A 41 -5.95 -7.27 8.06
C ASP A 41 -7.42 -7.67 7.88
N LYS A 42 -7.71 -8.64 7.00
CA LYS A 42 -9.08 -9.18 6.83
C LYS A 42 -9.65 -9.81 8.11
N LYS A 43 -8.82 -10.51 8.88
CA LYS A 43 -9.26 -11.14 10.14
C LYS A 43 -9.46 -10.11 11.24
N LYS A 44 -8.60 -9.08 11.28
CA LYS A 44 -8.74 -7.92 12.16
C LYS A 44 -10.04 -7.16 11.87
N GLU A 45 -10.32 -6.89 10.59
CA GLU A 45 -11.56 -6.23 10.17
C GLU A 45 -12.80 -7.00 10.62
N ALA A 46 -12.85 -8.31 10.36
CA ALA A 46 -13.96 -9.15 10.81
C ALA A 46 -14.12 -9.15 12.33
N PHE A 47 -13.01 -9.34 13.07
CA PHE A 47 -12.99 -9.32 14.54
C PHE A 47 -13.55 -8.00 15.09
N TYR A 48 -13.05 -6.85 14.63
CA TYR A 48 -13.50 -5.56 15.12
C TYR A 48 -14.93 -5.22 14.69
N ASN A 49 -15.34 -5.63 13.49
CA ASN A 49 -16.68 -5.37 12.97
C ASN A 49 -17.75 -6.15 13.76
N GLU A 50 -17.53 -7.45 13.98
CA GLU A 50 -18.43 -8.30 14.75
C GLU A 50 -18.49 -7.85 16.21
N LEU A 51 -17.32 -7.66 16.85
CA LEU A 51 -17.26 -7.22 18.24
C LEU A 51 -17.92 -5.85 18.43
N SER A 52 -17.67 -4.90 17.53
CA SER A 52 -18.35 -3.59 17.50
C SER A 52 -19.86 -3.74 17.42
N THR A 53 -20.35 -4.59 16.51
CA THR A 53 -21.80 -4.79 16.30
C THR A 53 -22.46 -5.33 17.56
N LEU A 54 -21.84 -6.33 18.21
CA LEU A 54 -22.37 -6.95 19.43
C LEU A 54 -22.35 -5.98 20.62
N ILE A 55 -21.22 -5.29 20.85
CA ILE A 55 -21.09 -4.32 21.95
C ILE A 55 -22.07 -3.15 21.78
N ASN A 56 -22.20 -2.60 20.56
CA ASN A 56 -23.17 -1.53 20.30
C ASN A 56 -24.63 -2.01 20.40
N SER A 57 -24.89 -3.31 20.31
CA SER A 57 -26.21 -3.91 20.56
C SER A 57 -26.50 -4.11 22.05
N GLY A 58 -25.59 -3.72 22.95
CA GLY A 58 -25.75 -3.88 24.40
C GLY A 58 -25.37 -5.26 24.93
N ILE A 59 -24.74 -6.11 24.11
CA ILE A 59 -24.24 -7.42 24.54
C ILE A 59 -22.98 -7.20 25.39
N ASP A 60 -22.86 -7.93 26.51
CA ASP A 60 -21.69 -7.84 27.37
C ASP A 60 -20.41 -8.34 26.68
N ILE A 61 -19.25 -7.81 27.09
CA ILE A 61 -17.97 -8.09 26.42
C ILE A 61 -17.60 -9.58 26.42
N LYS A 62 -18.00 -10.34 27.45
CA LYS A 62 -17.69 -11.77 27.53
C LYS A 62 -18.47 -12.54 26.47
N THR A 63 -19.78 -12.31 26.38
CA THR A 63 -20.64 -12.94 25.37
C THR A 63 -20.27 -12.47 23.96
N ALA A 64 -19.95 -11.19 23.79
CA ALA A 64 -19.57 -10.64 22.50
C ALA A 64 -18.26 -11.25 21.97
N LEU A 65 -17.26 -11.45 22.84
CA LEU A 65 -16.00 -12.13 22.49
C LEU A 65 -16.21 -13.60 22.16
N ASP A 66 -17.09 -14.30 22.88
CA ASP A 66 -17.42 -15.71 22.62
C ASP A 66 -18.01 -15.91 21.22
N LEU A 67 -19.04 -15.11 20.91
CA LEU A 67 -19.70 -15.13 19.60
C LEU A 67 -18.73 -14.78 18.49
N THR A 68 -17.93 -13.73 18.67
CA THR A 68 -16.94 -13.30 17.67
C THR A 68 -15.85 -14.36 17.45
N ALA A 69 -15.37 -15.01 18.51
CA ALA A 69 -14.39 -16.08 18.40
C ALA A 69 -14.94 -17.27 17.61
N SER A 70 -16.21 -17.62 17.82
CA SER A 70 -16.89 -18.74 17.15
C SER A 70 -17.06 -18.54 15.62
N SER A 71 -17.02 -17.29 15.14
CA SER A 71 -17.08 -16.96 13.71
C SER A 71 -15.83 -17.37 12.93
N PHE A 72 -14.69 -17.60 13.60
CA PHE A 72 -13.44 -17.99 12.95
C PHE A 72 -13.34 -19.50 12.74
N THR A 73 -12.88 -19.93 11.56
CA THR A 73 -12.82 -21.37 11.20
C THR A 73 -11.45 -22.00 11.35
N HIS A 74 -10.37 -21.21 11.40
CA HIS A 74 -9.02 -21.74 11.50
C HIS A 74 -8.61 -21.95 12.98
N GLU A 75 -8.09 -23.14 13.29
CA GLU A 75 -7.67 -23.54 14.65
C GLU A 75 -6.70 -22.54 15.32
N LYS A 76 -5.77 -21.97 14.57
CA LYS A 76 -4.82 -20.95 15.07
C LYS A 76 -5.47 -19.62 15.44
N ASP A 77 -6.61 -19.30 14.82
CA ASP A 77 -7.36 -18.09 15.13
C ASP A 77 -8.29 -18.35 16.31
N LEU A 78 -8.96 -19.51 16.34
CA LEU A 78 -9.79 -19.95 17.45
C LEU A 78 -9.02 -19.96 18.77
N THR A 79 -7.82 -20.57 18.78
CA THR A 79 -6.94 -20.59 19.96
C THR A 79 -6.54 -19.18 20.40
N LEU A 80 -6.16 -18.32 19.46
CA LEU A 80 -5.82 -16.91 19.75
C LEU A 80 -6.99 -16.16 20.41
N PHE A 81 -8.19 -16.25 19.85
CA PHE A 81 -9.35 -15.51 20.36
C PHE A 81 -9.89 -16.12 21.66
N ALA A 82 -9.81 -17.44 21.83
CA ALA A 82 -10.11 -18.10 23.10
C ALA A 82 -9.14 -17.66 24.21
N ASP A 83 -7.84 -17.53 23.92
CA ASP A 83 -6.85 -17.01 24.86
C ASP A 83 -7.15 -15.55 25.25
N ILE A 84 -7.48 -14.71 24.26
CA ILE A 84 -7.90 -13.31 24.50
C ILE A 84 -9.14 -13.28 25.40
N GLN A 85 -10.17 -14.06 25.08
CA GLN A 85 -11.40 -14.14 25.86
C GLN A 85 -11.11 -14.56 27.30
N LYS A 86 -10.27 -15.59 27.51
CA LYS A 86 -9.89 -16.08 28.83
C LYS A 86 -9.18 -15.00 29.67
N GLU A 87 -8.27 -14.25 29.06
CA GLU A 87 -7.57 -13.15 29.74
C GLU A 87 -8.51 -11.99 30.13
N VAL A 88 -9.44 -11.63 29.24
CA VAL A 88 -10.44 -10.59 29.53
C VAL A 88 -11.41 -11.04 30.63
N ILE A 89 -11.88 -12.29 30.60
CA ILE A 89 -12.72 -12.87 31.67
C ILE A 89 -11.97 -12.90 33.02
N ALA A 90 -10.65 -13.10 32.99
CA ALA A 90 -9.81 -13.06 34.18
C ALA A 90 -9.58 -11.64 34.73
N GLY A 91 -10.16 -10.61 34.09
CA GLY A 91 -10.15 -9.23 34.56
C GLY A 91 -9.07 -8.34 33.96
N LYS A 92 -8.31 -8.83 32.96
CA LYS A 92 -7.41 -7.96 32.19
C LYS A 92 -8.20 -7.08 31.23
N SER A 93 -7.69 -5.89 30.93
CA SER A 93 -8.25 -5.06 29.86
C SER A 93 -8.06 -5.72 28.49
N LEU A 94 -8.97 -5.46 27.56
CA LEU A 94 -8.87 -5.91 26.18
C LEU A 94 -7.62 -5.30 25.52
N SER A 95 -7.31 -4.03 25.79
CA SER A 95 -6.11 -3.40 25.23
C SER A 95 -4.82 -4.12 25.64
N GLU A 96 -4.61 -4.38 26.93
CA GLU A 96 -3.43 -5.10 27.44
C GLU A 96 -3.33 -6.53 26.88
N THR A 97 -4.47 -7.22 26.82
CA THR A 97 -4.58 -8.59 26.27
C THR A 97 -4.13 -8.64 24.81
N LEU A 98 -4.56 -7.68 23.99
CA LEU A 98 -4.16 -7.59 22.59
C LEU A 98 -2.68 -7.20 22.42
N GLN A 99 -2.16 -6.36 23.31
CA GLN A 99 -0.74 -5.98 23.30
C GLN A 99 0.17 -7.19 23.58
N HIS A 100 -0.21 -8.03 24.55
CA HIS A 100 0.58 -9.21 24.96
C HIS A 100 0.77 -10.21 23.80
N ASN A 101 -0.25 -10.36 22.96
CA ASN A 101 -0.25 -11.31 21.85
C ASN A 101 0.71 -10.95 20.70
N LYS A 102 1.28 -9.73 20.66
CA LYS A 102 2.18 -9.22 19.61
C LYS A 102 1.66 -9.32 18.16
N LYS A 103 0.41 -9.73 17.97
CA LYS A 103 -0.28 -9.86 16.67
C LYS A 103 -1.01 -8.58 16.25
N PHE A 104 -1.13 -7.63 17.18
CA PHE A 104 -1.84 -6.36 17.04
C PHE A 104 -0.84 -5.20 17.05
N SER A 105 -1.17 -4.13 16.33
CA SER A 105 -0.34 -2.94 16.22
C SER A 105 -0.51 -2.00 17.41
N SER A 106 0.46 -1.12 17.64
CA SER A 106 0.35 -0.07 18.68
C SER A 106 -0.87 0.83 18.47
N TYR A 107 -1.25 1.09 17.22
CA TYR A 107 -2.46 1.85 16.90
C TYR A 107 -3.72 1.17 17.46
N GLU A 108 -3.86 -0.15 17.24
CA GLU A 108 -4.98 -0.94 17.76
C GLU A 108 -5.01 -0.93 19.29
N PHE A 109 -3.86 -1.14 19.93
CA PHE A 109 -3.72 -1.08 21.39
C PHE A 109 -4.22 0.25 21.96
N TYR A 110 -3.68 1.36 21.48
CA TYR A 110 -4.02 2.69 21.99
C TYR A 110 -5.46 3.09 21.66
N SER A 111 -5.97 2.74 20.47
CA SER A 111 -7.37 2.93 20.13
C SER A 111 -8.27 2.25 21.16
N ILE A 112 -8.08 0.96 21.40
CA ILE A 112 -8.94 0.18 22.30
C ILE A 112 -8.82 0.69 23.73
N ARG A 113 -7.60 1.01 24.18
CA ARG A 113 -7.37 1.61 25.49
C ARG A 113 -8.16 2.90 25.69
N ILE A 114 -8.18 3.78 24.68
CA ILE A 114 -9.02 4.99 24.70
C ILE A 114 -10.50 4.61 24.83
N GLY A 115 -10.97 3.62 24.06
CA GLY A 115 -12.35 3.13 24.15
C GLY A 115 -12.71 2.60 25.54
N GLU A 116 -11.79 1.91 26.21
CA GLU A 116 -11.95 1.41 27.57
C GLU A 116 -11.96 2.54 28.61
N GLU A 117 -11.01 3.47 28.52
CA GLU A 117 -10.88 4.61 29.46
C GLU A 117 -12.03 5.61 29.31
N THR A 118 -12.58 5.77 28.10
CA THR A 118 -13.68 6.73 27.80
C THR A 118 -15.07 6.11 27.80
N GLY A 119 -15.19 4.79 27.98
CA GLY A 119 -16.46 4.07 27.90
C GLY A 119 -17.06 4.00 26.49
N ARG A 120 -16.29 4.35 25.45
CA ARG A 120 -16.73 4.34 24.03
C ARG A 120 -16.13 3.20 23.22
N LEU A 121 -15.93 2.04 23.85
CA LEU A 121 -15.32 0.87 23.21
C LEU A 121 -16.03 0.49 21.90
N GLY A 122 -17.36 0.48 21.87
CA GLY A 122 -18.12 0.15 20.66
C GLY A 122 -17.88 1.10 19.48
N GLU A 123 -17.74 2.41 19.72
CA GLU A 123 -17.40 3.39 18.68
C GLU A 123 -15.98 3.19 18.15
N VAL A 124 -15.02 2.97 19.06
CA VAL A 124 -13.62 2.73 18.71
C VAL A 124 -13.46 1.46 17.89
N LEU A 125 -14.14 0.37 18.26
CA LEU A 125 -14.12 -0.89 17.52
C LEU A 125 -14.69 -0.71 16.10
N ASN A 126 -15.78 0.05 15.97
CA ASN A 126 -16.35 0.39 14.66
C ASN A 126 -15.35 1.16 13.79
N GLU A 127 -14.63 2.12 14.36
CA GLU A 127 -13.61 2.88 13.64
C GLU A 127 -12.40 2.02 13.24
N LEU A 128 -11.98 1.08 14.08
CA LEU A 128 -10.98 0.09 13.72
C LEU A 128 -11.47 -0.80 12.57
N ALA A 129 -12.73 -1.25 12.60
CA ALA A 129 -13.34 -2.01 11.51
C ALA A 129 -13.32 -1.21 10.18
N LYS A 130 -13.80 0.04 10.19
CA LYS A 130 -13.74 0.93 9.02
C LYS A 130 -12.32 1.19 8.53
N TYR A 131 -11.38 1.37 9.44
CA TYR A 131 -9.96 1.55 9.12
C TYR A 131 -9.40 0.35 8.37
N PHE A 132 -9.57 -0.88 8.91
CA PHE A 132 -9.08 -2.07 8.24
C PHE A 132 -9.83 -2.36 6.94
N LYS A 133 -11.14 -2.11 6.88
CA LYS A 133 -11.93 -2.21 5.64
C LYS A 133 -11.38 -1.28 4.55
N SER A 134 -11.08 -0.04 4.91
CA SER A 134 -10.45 0.95 4.01
C SER A 134 -9.06 0.49 3.59
N LYS A 135 -8.23 0.01 4.52
CA LYS A 135 -6.89 -0.52 4.24
C LYS A 135 -6.92 -1.70 3.28
N ILE A 136 -7.83 -2.66 3.48
CA ILE A 136 -8.04 -3.82 2.60
C ILE A 136 -8.49 -3.34 1.21
N THR A 137 -9.45 -2.42 1.15
CA THR A 137 -9.97 -1.89 -0.11
C THR A 137 -8.89 -1.16 -0.90
N GLN A 138 -8.12 -0.29 -0.24
CA GLN A 138 -6.98 0.40 -0.83
C GLN A 138 -5.92 -0.59 -1.31
N ARG A 139 -5.55 -1.59 -0.50
CA ARG A 139 -4.61 -2.65 -0.89
C ARG A 139 -5.10 -3.40 -2.12
N ARG A 140 -6.38 -3.79 -2.16
CA ARG A 140 -6.98 -4.47 -3.32
C ARG A 140 -6.97 -3.61 -4.57
N LYS A 141 -7.28 -2.31 -4.46
CA LYS A 141 -7.19 -1.36 -5.57
C LYS A 141 -5.76 -1.24 -6.09
N ILE A 142 -4.79 -1.07 -5.20
CA ILE A 142 -3.36 -0.98 -5.56
C ILE A 142 -2.89 -2.28 -6.24
N ILE A 143 -3.20 -3.44 -5.66
CA ILE A 143 -2.82 -4.74 -6.24
C ILE A 143 -3.49 -4.93 -7.59
N GLY A 144 -4.78 -4.61 -7.71
CA GLY A 144 -5.51 -4.67 -8.98
C GLY A 144 -4.88 -3.79 -10.05
N ALA A 145 -4.56 -2.54 -9.69
CA ALA A 145 -3.92 -1.58 -10.58
C ALA A 145 -2.51 -2.00 -11.04
N ILE A 146 -1.77 -2.75 -10.22
CA ILE A 146 -0.41 -3.23 -10.54
C ILE A 146 -0.42 -4.56 -11.29
N THR A 147 -1.45 -5.41 -11.08
CA THR A 147 -1.46 -6.77 -11.62
C THR A 147 -1.44 -6.77 -13.15
N TYR A 148 -2.28 -5.96 -13.80
CA TYR A 148 -2.31 -5.87 -15.26
C TYR A 148 -0.99 -5.32 -15.84
N PRO A 149 -0.46 -4.17 -15.37
CA PRO A 149 0.89 -3.70 -15.71
C PRO A 149 1.96 -4.77 -15.60
N LEU A 150 2.00 -5.49 -14.48
CA LEU A 150 3.03 -6.50 -14.24
C LEU A 150 2.96 -7.64 -15.24
N LEU A 151 1.75 -8.11 -15.57
CA LEU A 151 1.54 -9.16 -16.57
C LEU A 151 2.01 -8.70 -17.94
N VAL A 152 1.56 -7.53 -18.41
CA VAL A 152 1.90 -7.00 -19.74
C VAL A 152 3.39 -6.67 -19.84
N LEU A 153 3.96 -6.02 -18.82
CA LEU A 153 5.39 -5.74 -18.77
C LEU A 153 6.19 -7.04 -18.74
N SER A 154 5.79 -8.05 -17.95
CA SER A 154 6.51 -9.32 -17.91
C SER A 154 6.54 -10.02 -19.26
N THR A 155 5.41 -10.10 -19.98
CA THR A 155 5.35 -10.73 -21.30
C THR A 155 6.11 -9.90 -22.34
N SER A 156 6.01 -8.58 -22.27
CA SER A 156 6.70 -7.66 -23.17
C SER A 156 8.22 -7.64 -22.93
N PHE A 157 8.69 -7.63 -21.69
CA PHE A 157 10.11 -7.78 -21.35
C PHE A 157 10.65 -9.13 -21.82
N ALA A 158 9.88 -10.23 -21.67
CA ALA A 158 10.27 -11.53 -22.21
C ALA A 158 10.41 -11.51 -23.75
N ALA A 159 9.46 -10.89 -24.45
CA ALA A 159 9.51 -10.74 -25.90
C ALA A 159 10.68 -9.85 -26.36
N ILE A 160 10.87 -8.69 -25.73
CA ILE A 160 11.98 -7.76 -26.00
C ILE A 160 13.32 -8.44 -25.74
N PHE A 161 13.46 -9.14 -24.61
CA PHE A 161 14.67 -9.89 -24.27
C PHE A 161 14.97 -10.96 -25.33
N PHE A 162 13.96 -11.72 -25.76
CA PHE A 162 14.12 -12.69 -26.84
C PHE A 162 14.55 -12.02 -28.15
N MET A 163 13.95 -10.88 -28.52
CA MET A 163 14.33 -10.14 -29.72
C MET A 163 15.79 -9.66 -29.65
N ILE A 164 16.20 -9.04 -28.54
CA ILE A 164 17.56 -8.51 -28.38
C ILE A 164 18.61 -9.63 -28.34
N LYS A 165 18.32 -10.76 -27.69
CA LYS A 165 19.30 -11.84 -27.50
C LYS A 165 19.43 -12.76 -28.69
N PHE A 166 18.35 -13.02 -29.43
CA PHE A 166 18.35 -14.00 -30.52
C PHE A 166 18.13 -13.37 -31.89
N VAL A 167 17.18 -12.44 -32.02
CA VAL A 167 16.76 -11.91 -33.33
C VAL A 167 17.72 -10.83 -33.83
N VAL A 168 18.03 -9.83 -33.00
CA VAL A 168 18.92 -8.73 -33.37
C VAL A 168 20.31 -9.21 -33.79
N PRO A 169 20.98 -10.14 -33.06
CA PRO A 169 22.30 -10.64 -33.45
C PRO A 169 22.27 -11.44 -34.74
N MET A 170 21.19 -12.20 -34.99
CA MET A 170 21.01 -12.94 -36.24
C MET A 170 21.01 -12.00 -37.45
N PHE A 171 20.28 -10.88 -37.38
CA PHE A 171 20.31 -9.86 -38.44
C PHE A 171 21.67 -9.13 -38.51
N ALA A 172 22.30 -8.88 -37.37
CA ALA A 172 23.62 -8.26 -37.33
C ALA A 172 24.70 -9.12 -38.02
N ASP A 173 24.65 -10.45 -37.84
CA ASP A 173 25.57 -11.39 -38.47
C ASP A 173 25.34 -11.49 -39.98
N VAL A 174 24.07 -11.46 -40.44
CA VAL A 174 23.75 -11.35 -41.87
C VAL A 174 24.37 -10.07 -42.44
N PHE A 175 24.19 -8.93 -41.76
CA PHE A 175 24.72 -7.65 -42.21
C PHE A 175 26.25 -7.61 -42.28
N LYS A 176 26.95 -8.20 -41.29
CA LYS A 176 28.42 -8.33 -41.31
C LYS A 176 28.93 -9.11 -42.52
N ARG A 177 28.20 -10.14 -42.98
CA ARG A 177 28.57 -10.93 -44.18
C ARG A 177 28.49 -10.13 -45.48
N PHE A 178 27.65 -9.11 -45.53
CA PHE A 178 27.55 -8.17 -46.66
C PHE A 178 28.58 -7.02 -46.59
N GLY A 179 29.52 -7.04 -45.63
CA GLY A 179 30.63 -6.08 -45.56
C GLY A 179 30.28 -4.69 -45.01
N GLY A 180 29.06 -4.49 -44.49
CA GLY A 180 28.61 -3.21 -43.94
C GLY A 180 28.98 -3.00 -42.46
N LYS A 181 29.10 -1.74 -42.03
CA LYS A 181 29.19 -1.35 -40.60
C LYS A 181 27.80 -1.20 -40.00
N LEU A 182 27.54 -1.88 -38.87
CA LEU A 182 26.23 -1.85 -38.21
C LEU A 182 25.77 -0.40 -37.93
N PRO A 183 24.48 -0.08 -38.17
CA PRO A 183 23.93 1.22 -37.78
C PRO A 183 24.07 1.48 -36.26
N TYR A 184 24.20 2.75 -35.90
CA TYR A 184 24.41 3.18 -34.51
C TYR A 184 23.39 2.60 -33.52
N ILE A 185 22.10 2.61 -33.88
CA ILE A 185 21.01 2.12 -33.03
C ILE A 185 21.13 0.61 -32.79
N THR A 186 21.44 -0.17 -33.82
CA THR A 186 21.63 -1.63 -33.72
C THR A 186 22.87 -1.97 -32.88
N SER A 187 23.96 -1.21 -33.06
CA SER A 187 25.19 -1.39 -32.27
C SER A 187 24.97 -1.10 -30.78
N LEU A 188 24.17 -0.09 -30.43
CA LEU A 188 23.83 0.21 -29.04
C LEU A 188 23.05 -0.93 -28.37
N ILE A 189 22.08 -1.52 -29.07
CA ILE A 189 21.27 -2.62 -28.54
C ILE A 189 22.12 -3.87 -28.29
N VAL A 190 23.01 -4.22 -29.22
CA VAL A 190 23.94 -5.35 -29.06
C VAL A 190 24.88 -5.11 -27.88
N SER A 191 25.43 -3.90 -27.76
CA SER A 191 26.30 -3.53 -26.63
C SER A 191 25.57 -3.60 -25.28
N PHE A 192 24.28 -3.25 -25.24
CA PHE A 192 23.45 -3.36 -24.04
C PHE A 192 23.19 -4.82 -23.66
N SER A 193 22.99 -5.71 -24.65
CA SER A 193 22.87 -7.15 -24.44
C SER A 193 24.12 -7.73 -23.77
N ASP A 194 25.30 -7.39 -24.29
CA ASP A 194 26.58 -7.87 -23.77
C ASP A 194 26.85 -7.33 -22.35
N TRP A 195 26.46 -6.08 -22.07
CA TRP A 195 26.50 -5.50 -20.73
C TRP A 195 25.58 -6.26 -19.77
N PHE A 196 24.36 -6.57 -20.19
CA PHE A 196 23.39 -7.27 -19.36
C PHE A 196 23.89 -8.66 -18.95
N ASP A 197 24.41 -9.45 -19.89
CA ASP A 197 24.95 -10.78 -19.60
C ASP A 197 26.17 -10.73 -18.65
N LYS A 198 27.00 -9.68 -18.73
CA LYS A 198 28.16 -9.50 -17.84
C LYS A 198 27.81 -9.06 -16.42
N TYR A 199 26.83 -8.18 -16.26
CA TYR A 199 26.53 -7.55 -14.96
C TYR A 199 25.29 -8.10 -14.26
N ILE A 200 24.59 -9.10 -14.82
CA ILE A 200 23.37 -9.67 -14.22
C ILE A 200 23.58 -10.17 -12.78
N PHE A 201 24.70 -10.86 -12.51
CA PHE A 201 25.04 -11.35 -11.17
C PHE A 201 25.33 -10.20 -10.19
N LEU A 202 26.01 -9.14 -10.66
CA LEU A 202 26.30 -7.95 -9.87
C LEU A 202 25.01 -7.19 -9.52
N LEU A 203 24.08 -7.08 -10.48
CA LEU A 203 22.78 -6.44 -10.30
C LEU A 203 21.92 -7.21 -9.29
N LEU A 204 21.91 -8.55 -9.38
CA LEU A 204 21.21 -9.42 -8.43
C LEU A 204 21.81 -9.31 -7.01
N LEU A 205 23.13 -9.22 -6.89
CA LEU A 205 23.82 -8.99 -5.61
C LEU A 205 23.45 -7.63 -5.01
N ILE A 206 23.39 -6.56 -5.81
CA ILE A 206 22.94 -5.23 -5.37
C ILE A 206 21.50 -5.30 -4.84
N ILE A 207 20.59 -5.98 -5.54
CA ILE A 207 19.19 -6.12 -5.11
C ILE A 207 19.12 -6.85 -3.75
N ILE A 208 19.82 -7.98 -3.61
CA ILE A 208 19.85 -8.72 -2.33
C ILE A 208 20.44 -7.85 -1.22
N SER A 209 21.52 -7.12 -1.50
CA SER A 209 22.14 -6.22 -0.54
C SER A 209 21.19 -5.09 -0.10
N LEU A 210 20.43 -4.51 -1.03
CA LEU A 210 19.42 -3.49 -0.72
C LEU A 210 18.28 -4.05 0.13
N ILE A 211 17.81 -5.27 -0.17
CA ILE A 211 16.77 -5.95 0.62
C ILE A 211 17.29 -6.25 2.02
N ALA A 212 18.49 -6.81 2.15
CA ALA A 212 19.11 -7.10 3.43
C ALA A 212 19.32 -5.81 4.24
N PHE A 213 19.83 -4.74 3.61
CA PHE A 213 20.00 -3.43 4.23
C PHE A 213 18.68 -2.86 4.73
N TYR A 214 17.60 -2.96 3.94
CA TYR A 214 16.26 -2.54 4.35
C TYR A 214 15.77 -3.33 5.57
N LEU A 215 15.82 -4.67 5.52
CA LEU A 215 15.33 -5.53 6.59
C LEU A 215 16.09 -5.31 7.91
N LEU A 216 17.41 -5.11 7.85
CA LEU A 216 18.26 -4.88 9.02
C LEU A 216 18.04 -3.49 9.64
N ASN A 217 17.72 -2.48 8.84
CA ASN A 217 17.65 -1.10 9.30
C ASN A 217 16.22 -0.57 9.51
N ARG A 218 15.17 -1.27 9.04
CA ARG A 218 13.76 -0.82 9.12
C ARG A 218 13.28 -0.40 10.52
N LYS A 219 13.86 -0.99 11.58
CA LYS A 219 13.49 -0.70 12.98
C LYS A 219 14.26 0.47 13.59
N LYS A 220 15.38 0.89 12.99
CA LYS A 220 16.25 1.95 13.53
C LYS A 220 15.63 3.33 13.31
N THR A 221 15.75 4.20 14.30
CA THR A 221 15.17 5.56 14.29
C THR A 221 15.73 6.43 13.17
N TRP A 222 17.04 6.36 12.90
CA TRP A 222 17.66 7.09 11.79
C TRP A 222 17.04 6.67 10.45
N PHE A 223 16.87 5.36 10.22
CA PHE A 223 16.30 4.85 8.96
C PHE A 223 14.86 5.32 8.78
N LYS A 224 14.03 5.25 9.84
CA LYS A 224 12.66 5.79 9.81
C LYS A 224 12.63 7.27 9.44
N LYS A 225 13.53 8.08 10.01
CA LYS A 225 13.66 9.51 9.69
C LYS A 225 14.00 9.73 8.23
N TYR A 226 15.10 9.14 7.75
CA TYR A 226 15.55 9.36 6.38
C TYR A 226 14.55 8.81 5.37
N ALA A 227 14.01 7.61 5.59
CA ALA A 227 12.99 7.02 4.74
C ALA A 227 11.72 7.89 4.68
N ALA A 228 11.23 8.38 5.81
CA ALA A 228 10.05 9.25 5.82
C ALA A 228 10.29 10.55 5.03
N LEU A 229 11.45 11.19 5.22
CA LEU A 229 11.80 12.42 4.53
C LEU A 229 12.03 12.21 3.03
N THR A 230 12.62 11.09 2.61
CA THR A 230 12.79 10.79 1.19
C THR A 230 11.47 10.46 0.52
N LEU A 231 10.60 9.66 1.17
CA LEU A 231 9.28 9.34 0.64
C LEU A 231 8.41 10.60 0.47
N LEU A 232 8.50 11.57 1.39
CA LEU A 232 7.76 12.84 1.28
C LEU A 232 8.22 13.74 0.13
N ARG A 233 9.45 13.58 -0.37
CA ARG A 233 9.98 14.35 -1.51
C ARG A 233 9.51 13.82 -2.86
N ILE A 234 8.99 12.60 -2.92
CA ILE A 234 8.45 12.02 -4.14
C ILE A 234 7.08 12.67 -4.38
N PRO A 235 6.86 13.45 -5.46
CA PRO A 235 5.68 14.30 -5.59
C PRO A 235 4.34 13.55 -5.42
N ILE A 236 4.22 12.39 -6.06
CA ILE A 236 2.97 11.60 -6.06
C ILE A 236 2.81 10.83 -4.74
N VAL A 237 3.86 10.13 -4.30
CA VAL A 237 3.82 9.26 -3.12
C VAL A 237 3.77 10.10 -1.83
N GLY A 238 4.56 11.17 -1.78
CA GLY A 238 4.63 12.08 -0.64
C GLY A 238 3.33 12.81 -0.38
N GLU A 239 2.63 13.27 -1.43
CA GLU A 239 1.31 13.90 -1.30
C GLU A 239 0.30 12.92 -0.69
N ILE A 240 0.24 11.68 -1.20
CA ILE A 240 -0.67 10.65 -0.69
C ILE A 240 -0.35 10.29 0.76
N LEU A 241 0.93 10.04 1.07
CA LEU A 241 1.33 9.69 2.44
C LEU A 241 0.97 10.80 3.43
N LYS A 242 1.22 12.06 3.07
CA LYS A 242 0.82 13.21 3.88
C LYS A 242 -0.68 13.16 4.18
N LYS A 243 -1.52 12.97 3.16
CA LYS A 243 -2.98 12.90 3.32
C LYS A 243 -3.46 11.69 4.15
N ILE A 244 -2.85 10.51 3.97
CA ILE A 244 -3.17 9.32 4.78
C ILE A 244 -2.96 9.60 6.26
N TYR A 245 -1.84 10.22 6.62
CA TYR A 245 -1.56 10.49 8.01
C TYR A 245 -2.33 11.69 8.57
N LEU A 246 -2.68 12.69 7.76
CA LEU A 246 -3.58 13.77 8.16
C LEU A 246 -5.00 13.26 8.41
N ALA A 247 -5.53 12.39 7.55
CA ALA A 247 -6.82 11.71 7.76
C ALA A 247 -6.81 10.92 9.08
N ARG A 248 -5.74 10.17 9.33
CA ARG A 248 -5.58 9.41 10.58
C ARG A 248 -5.53 10.32 11.80
N PHE A 249 -4.71 11.36 11.76
CA PHE A 249 -4.62 12.37 12.83
C PHE A 249 -5.98 13.01 13.11
N ALA A 250 -6.68 13.47 12.08
CA ALA A 250 -8.00 14.06 12.21
C ALA A 250 -9.02 13.07 12.79
N ASN A 251 -9.05 11.81 12.33
CA ASN A 251 -9.98 10.81 12.88
C ASN A 251 -9.72 10.51 14.36
N THR A 252 -8.45 10.38 14.76
CA THR A 252 -8.13 10.13 16.17
C THR A 252 -8.45 11.33 17.04
N MET A 253 -8.17 12.55 16.56
CA MET A 253 -8.56 13.78 17.26
C MET A 253 -10.08 13.92 17.38
N ARG A 254 -10.85 13.59 16.33
CA ARG A 254 -12.33 13.56 16.36
C ARG A 254 -12.82 12.68 17.50
N LEU A 255 -12.35 11.43 17.58
CA LEU A 255 -12.76 10.48 18.62
C LEU A 255 -12.49 10.99 20.04
N LEU A 256 -11.28 11.53 20.25
CA LEU A 256 -10.87 12.01 21.57
C LEU A 256 -11.53 13.33 21.98
N THR A 257 -11.76 14.22 21.02
CA THR A 257 -12.44 15.49 21.32
C THR A 257 -13.94 15.30 21.52
N GLY A 258 -14.54 14.29 20.88
CA GLY A 258 -15.95 13.93 21.09
C GLY A 258 -16.26 13.32 22.45
N THR A 259 -15.26 12.78 23.16
CA THR A 259 -15.38 12.25 24.53
C THR A 259 -15.17 13.31 25.61
N ASN A 260 -15.15 14.60 25.26
CA ASN A 260 -14.75 15.70 26.15
C ASN A 260 -13.36 15.48 26.80
N THR A 261 -12.49 14.68 26.17
CA THR A 261 -11.13 14.48 26.65
C THR A 261 -10.37 15.80 26.48
N PRO A 262 -9.69 16.31 27.53
CA PRO A 262 -8.92 17.53 27.43
C PRO A 262 -7.94 17.48 26.25
N LEU A 263 -7.86 18.58 25.50
CA LEU A 263 -7.09 18.65 24.24
C LEU A 263 -5.65 18.16 24.39
N LEU A 264 -5.00 18.53 25.49
CA LEU A 264 -3.62 18.13 25.77
C LEU A 264 -3.49 16.61 26.00
N GLN A 265 -4.44 16.01 26.74
CA GLN A 265 -4.48 14.56 26.94
C GLN A 265 -4.75 13.84 25.61
N ALA A 266 -5.67 14.36 24.81
CA ALA A 266 -5.96 13.84 23.48
C ALA A 266 -4.70 13.85 22.60
N LEU A 267 -3.97 14.97 22.57
CA LEU A 267 -2.72 15.09 21.81
C LEU A 267 -1.64 14.10 22.27
N GLY A 268 -1.51 13.92 23.59
CA GLY A 268 -0.59 12.95 24.18
C GLY A 268 -0.91 11.50 23.80
N MET A 269 -2.19 11.16 23.63
CA MET A 269 -2.65 9.86 23.14
C MET A 269 -2.39 9.70 21.63
N VAL A 270 -2.72 10.71 20.81
CA VAL A 270 -2.50 10.69 19.35
C VAL A 270 -1.01 10.52 19.00
N LYS A 271 -0.13 11.19 19.75
CA LYS A 271 1.32 11.05 19.65
C LYS A 271 1.78 9.60 19.76
N GLN A 272 1.17 8.81 20.63
CA GLN A 272 1.52 7.40 20.83
C GLN A 272 0.99 6.50 19.69
N MET A 273 -0.05 6.95 18.98
CA MET A 273 -0.71 6.22 17.90
C MET A 273 -0.06 6.42 16.54
N ILE A 274 0.46 7.62 16.26
CA ILE A 274 1.02 7.99 14.95
C ILE A 274 2.54 7.93 14.98
N THR A 275 3.09 6.78 14.58
CA THR A 275 4.55 6.50 14.56
C THR A 275 5.27 7.01 13.30
N PHE A 276 4.68 7.97 12.58
CA PHE A 276 5.30 8.57 11.40
C PHE A 276 6.17 9.74 11.81
N TYR A 277 7.49 9.60 11.61
CA TYR A 277 8.51 10.48 12.19
C TYR A 277 8.21 11.99 12.06
N PRO A 278 7.85 12.55 10.89
CA PRO A 278 7.54 13.98 10.77
C PRO A 278 6.39 14.45 11.68
N ILE A 279 5.33 13.65 11.79
CA ILE A 279 4.17 13.98 12.63
C ILE A 279 4.51 13.75 14.10
N GLU A 280 5.12 12.62 14.42
CA GLU A 280 5.52 12.30 15.80
C GLU A 280 6.36 13.43 16.40
N GLN A 281 7.36 13.94 15.66
CA GLN A 281 8.18 15.06 16.10
C GLN A 281 7.40 16.37 16.21
N SER A 282 6.47 16.62 15.29
CA SER A 282 5.60 17.79 15.37
C SER A 282 4.69 17.74 16.59
N LEU A 283 4.06 16.60 16.87
CA LEU A 283 3.19 16.41 18.03
C LEU A 283 3.95 16.52 19.36
N ILE A 284 5.20 16.04 19.44
CA ILE A 284 6.05 16.21 20.62
C ILE A 284 6.32 17.69 20.91
N LYS A 285 6.63 18.48 19.88
CA LYS A 285 6.78 19.93 20.04
C LYS A 285 5.45 20.57 20.40
N ALA A 286 4.37 20.09 19.78
CA ALA A 286 3.07 20.70 19.95
C ALA A 286 2.51 20.55 21.36
N GLU A 287 2.68 19.38 21.96
CA GLU A 287 2.33 19.10 23.34
C GLU A 287 3.05 20.06 24.32
N LYS A 288 4.34 20.34 24.08
CA LYS A 288 5.11 21.29 24.90
C LYS A 288 4.64 22.73 24.74
N ASP A 289 4.37 23.18 23.52
CA ASP A 289 3.96 24.55 23.24
C ASP A 289 2.53 24.84 23.76
N ILE A 290 1.64 23.85 23.68
CA ILE A 290 0.26 23.93 24.23
C ILE A 290 0.29 23.94 25.75
N LEU A 291 1.18 23.17 26.38
CA LEU A 291 1.43 23.26 27.83
C LEU A 291 1.85 24.67 28.27
N LEU A 292 2.51 25.42 27.39
CA LEU A 292 2.92 26.82 27.62
C LEU A 292 1.83 27.84 27.22
N GLY A 293 0.64 27.39 26.81
CA GLY A 293 -0.50 28.25 26.48
C GLY A 293 -0.64 28.62 25.00
N SER A 294 0.13 28.02 24.09
CA SER A 294 -0.09 28.21 22.65
C SER A 294 -1.34 27.48 22.17
N SER A 295 -2.05 28.01 21.16
CA SER A 295 -3.15 27.29 20.52
C SER A 295 -2.62 26.12 19.68
N LEU A 296 -3.45 25.08 19.46
CA LEU A 296 -3.11 23.95 18.61
C LEU A 296 -2.84 24.42 17.17
N SER A 297 -3.68 25.30 16.62
CA SER A 297 -3.51 25.83 15.27
C SER A 297 -2.17 26.55 15.08
N ALA A 298 -1.81 27.45 16.02
CA ALA A 298 -0.55 28.20 15.96
C ALA A 298 0.67 27.27 16.06
N THR A 299 0.52 26.21 16.84
CA THR A 299 1.60 25.26 17.11
C THR A 299 1.84 24.32 15.93
N LEU A 300 0.79 23.74 15.36
CA LEU A 300 0.90 22.91 14.16
C LEU A 300 1.34 23.71 12.92
N ALA A 301 1.05 25.01 12.88
CA ALA A 301 1.49 25.90 11.79
C ALA A 301 3.01 26.05 11.68
N LYS A 302 3.78 25.68 12.72
CA LYS A 302 5.24 25.76 12.74
C LYS A 302 5.92 24.68 11.89
N ASP A 303 5.21 23.61 11.54
CA ASP A 303 5.75 22.50 10.75
C ASP A 303 5.12 22.44 9.34
N ASP A 304 5.96 22.38 8.29
CA ASP A 304 5.55 22.32 6.87
C ASP A 304 4.77 21.06 6.46
N PHE A 305 4.61 20.12 7.41
CA PHE A 305 3.84 18.93 7.19
C PHE A 305 2.35 19.27 6.97
N TYR A 306 1.81 20.24 7.69
CA TYR A 306 0.38 20.57 7.69
C TYR A 306 0.04 21.61 6.60
N PRO A 307 -0.90 21.32 5.69
CA PRO A 307 -1.36 22.29 4.71
C PRO A 307 -2.06 23.48 5.36
N LYS A 308 -1.94 24.68 4.75
CA LYS A 308 -2.58 25.90 5.28
C LYS A 308 -4.08 25.75 5.55
N LYS A 309 -4.82 25.09 4.63
CA LYS A 309 -6.26 24.80 4.80
C LYS A 309 -6.54 23.94 6.05
N PHE A 310 -5.68 22.98 6.35
CA PHE A 310 -5.78 22.13 7.53
C PHE A 310 -5.69 22.96 8.82
N ILE A 311 -4.66 23.81 8.90
CA ILE A 311 -4.43 24.71 10.04
C ILE A 311 -5.59 25.70 10.21
N GLN A 312 -6.09 26.27 9.12
CA GLN A 312 -7.22 27.21 9.15
C GLN A 312 -8.50 26.56 9.71
N MET A 313 -8.80 25.32 9.31
CA MET A 313 -9.96 24.61 9.86
C MET A 313 -9.81 24.34 11.35
N ILE A 314 -8.61 23.97 11.81
CA ILE A 314 -8.35 23.81 13.26
C ILE A 314 -8.50 25.13 14.00
N LYS A 315 -7.97 26.23 13.44
CA LYS A 315 -8.11 27.56 14.05
C LYS A 315 -9.58 27.94 14.25
N ILE A 316 -10.41 27.77 13.21
CA ILE A 316 -11.86 28.02 13.31
C ILE A 316 -12.49 27.11 14.35
N ALA A 317 -12.10 25.84 14.39
CA ALA A 317 -12.60 24.86 15.34
C ALA A 317 -12.29 25.23 16.80
N GLU A 318 -11.10 25.79 17.07
CA GLU A 318 -10.73 26.33 18.38
C GLU A 318 -11.56 27.57 18.74
N GLU A 319 -11.71 28.52 17.80
CA GLU A 319 -12.45 29.77 18.02
C GLU A 319 -13.95 29.54 18.31
N VAL A 320 -14.57 28.57 17.65
CA VAL A 320 -15.99 28.23 17.87
C VAL A 320 -16.20 27.07 18.86
N ASN A 321 -15.11 26.54 19.43
CA ASN A 321 -15.09 25.39 20.34
C ASN A 321 -15.84 24.14 19.79
N LYS A 322 -15.63 23.82 18.50
CA LYS A 322 -16.22 22.65 17.82
C LYS A 322 -15.16 21.76 17.18
N LEU A 323 -14.15 21.36 17.97
CA LEU A 323 -13.04 20.52 17.50
C LEU A 323 -13.51 19.20 16.88
N GLU A 324 -14.43 18.48 17.53
CA GLU A 324 -14.95 17.20 17.04
C GLU A 324 -15.51 17.31 15.62
N TYR A 325 -16.41 18.27 15.38
CA TYR A 325 -17.03 18.49 14.08
C TYR A 325 -16.00 18.80 12.98
N PHE A 326 -15.06 19.71 13.23
CA PHE A 326 -14.07 20.06 12.21
C PHE A 326 -13.04 18.94 11.97
N PHE A 327 -12.68 18.17 13.00
CA PHE A 327 -11.84 16.98 12.83
C PHE A 327 -12.55 15.87 12.05
N GLU A 328 -13.87 15.73 12.19
CA GLU A 328 -14.68 14.86 11.34
C GLU A 328 -14.63 15.29 9.88
N GLN A 329 -14.88 16.57 9.59
CA GLN A 329 -14.81 17.09 8.22
C GLN A 329 -13.42 16.91 7.61
N LEU A 330 -12.37 17.18 8.38
CA LEU A 330 -10.99 16.94 7.95
C LEU A 330 -10.74 15.45 7.68
N SER A 331 -11.15 14.56 8.57
CA SER A 331 -10.99 13.11 8.40
C SER A 331 -11.65 12.63 7.10
N THR A 332 -12.91 13.01 6.87
CA THR A 332 -13.67 12.65 5.67
C THR A 332 -13.02 13.22 4.41
N GLN A 333 -12.73 14.53 4.38
CA GLN A 333 -12.13 15.18 3.22
C GLN A 333 -10.79 14.54 2.83
N TYR A 334 -9.89 14.32 3.78
CA TYR A 334 -8.57 13.73 3.48
C TYR A 334 -8.67 12.25 3.11
N THR A 335 -9.65 11.51 3.64
CA THR A 335 -9.91 10.12 3.25
C THR A 335 -10.38 10.04 1.80
N GLU A 336 -11.33 10.90 1.40
CA GLU A 336 -11.81 11.00 0.02
C GLU A 336 -10.71 11.44 -0.95
N GLU A 337 -9.88 12.41 -0.56
CA GLU A 337 -8.75 12.84 -1.38
C GLU A 337 -7.71 11.73 -1.59
N VAL A 338 -7.46 10.89 -0.58
CA VAL A 338 -6.60 9.69 -0.70
C VAL A 338 -7.20 8.71 -1.69
N GLU A 339 -8.51 8.46 -1.61
CA GLU A 339 -9.21 7.56 -2.52
C GLU A 339 -9.16 8.07 -3.97
N TYR A 340 -9.48 9.35 -4.20
CA TYR A 340 -9.44 9.98 -5.51
C TYR A 340 -8.04 9.89 -6.13
N LYS A 341 -7.00 10.27 -5.37
CA LYS A 341 -5.60 10.23 -5.85
C LYS A 341 -5.14 8.80 -6.15
N THR A 342 -5.54 7.83 -5.33
CA THR A 342 -5.23 6.41 -5.55
C THR A 342 -5.88 5.89 -6.85
N ASN A 343 -7.13 6.25 -7.11
CA ASN A 343 -7.83 5.88 -8.34
C ASN A 343 -7.20 6.56 -9.57
N ALA A 344 -6.84 7.84 -9.47
CA ALA A 344 -6.22 8.60 -10.57
C ALA A 344 -4.87 8.00 -10.99
N ILE A 345 -4.00 7.64 -10.04
CA ILE A 345 -2.72 6.98 -10.34
C ILE A 345 -2.96 5.64 -11.03
N SER A 346 -3.93 4.87 -10.51
CA SER A 346 -4.28 3.56 -11.08
C SER A 346 -4.71 3.67 -12.54
N GLY A 347 -5.50 4.69 -12.89
CA GLY A 347 -5.95 4.94 -14.26
C GLY A 347 -4.85 5.45 -15.21
N LEU A 348 -3.85 6.18 -14.70
CA LEU A 348 -2.75 6.72 -15.52
C LEU A 348 -1.67 5.67 -15.85
N LEU A 349 -1.58 4.58 -15.08
CA LEU A 349 -0.57 3.54 -15.32
C LEU A 349 -0.72 2.89 -16.69
N GLU A 350 -1.95 2.62 -17.15
CA GLU A 350 -2.19 1.90 -18.40
C GLU A 350 -1.74 2.69 -19.65
N PRO A 351 -2.14 3.95 -19.88
CA PRO A 351 -1.66 4.73 -21.01
C PRO A 351 -0.14 4.88 -21.05
N LEU A 352 0.49 5.08 -19.88
CA LEU A 352 1.94 5.21 -19.78
C LEU A 352 2.67 3.93 -20.23
N ILE A 353 2.14 2.77 -19.86
CA ILE A 353 2.70 1.48 -20.26
C ILE A 353 2.57 1.26 -21.76
N ILE A 354 1.41 1.58 -22.34
CA ILE A 354 1.19 1.45 -23.79
C ILE A 354 2.17 2.34 -24.57
N ILE A 355 2.34 3.60 -24.16
CA ILE A 355 3.29 4.53 -24.79
C ILE A 355 4.72 4.01 -24.65
N PHE A 356 5.11 3.58 -23.45
CA PHE A 356 6.44 3.03 -23.18
C PHE A 356 6.73 1.79 -24.05
N LEU A 357 5.79 0.84 -24.11
CA LEU A 357 5.93 -0.38 -24.90
C LEU A 357 5.94 -0.09 -26.40
N GLY A 358 5.08 0.81 -26.88
CA GLY A 358 5.08 1.24 -28.28
C GLY A 358 6.42 1.85 -28.69
N LEU A 359 7.00 2.72 -27.85
CA LEU A 359 8.32 3.27 -28.07
C LEU A 359 9.41 2.19 -28.04
N ALA A 360 9.40 1.32 -27.04
CA ALA A 360 10.40 0.26 -26.90
C ALA A 360 10.39 -0.69 -28.11
N VAL A 361 9.21 -1.18 -28.51
CA VAL A 361 9.05 -2.05 -29.68
C VAL A 361 9.40 -1.30 -30.97
N GLY A 362 8.98 -0.04 -31.11
CA GLY A 362 9.31 0.80 -32.26
C GLY A 362 10.81 0.97 -32.46
N VAL A 363 11.57 1.22 -31.39
CA VAL A 363 13.04 1.31 -31.44
C VAL A 363 13.66 0.00 -31.90
N ILE A 364 13.18 -1.14 -31.42
CA ILE A 364 13.68 -2.46 -31.82
C ILE A 364 13.40 -2.72 -33.30
N LEU A 365 12.19 -2.42 -33.78
CA LEU A 365 11.84 -2.57 -35.19
C LEU A 365 12.75 -1.69 -36.07
N ILE A 366 12.94 -0.41 -35.72
CA ILE A 366 13.86 0.47 -36.45
C ILE A 366 15.27 -0.11 -36.47
N ALA A 367 15.77 -0.59 -35.33
CA ALA A 367 17.10 -1.19 -35.24
C ALA A 367 17.27 -2.44 -36.11
N MET A 368 16.19 -3.19 -36.34
CA MET A 368 16.19 -4.38 -37.20
C MET A 368 16.07 -4.05 -38.69
N TYR A 369 15.21 -3.10 -39.06
CA TYR A 369 14.93 -2.78 -40.46
C TYR A 369 15.91 -1.78 -41.07
N LEU A 370 16.51 -0.88 -40.27
CA LEU A 370 17.45 0.13 -40.75
C LEU A 370 18.66 -0.46 -41.50
N PRO A 371 19.32 -1.55 -41.03
CA PRO A 371 20.37 -2.21 -41.79
C PRO A 371 19.90 -2.71 -43.16
N MET A 372 18.67 -3.23 -43.27
CA MET A 372 18.13 -3.73 -44.54
C MET A 372 17.89 -2.60 -45.55
N PHE A 373 17.38 -1.44 -45.11
CA PHE A 373 17.20 -0.29 -45.99
C PHE A 373 18.52 0.29 -46.49
N GLN A 374 19.55 0.36 -45.63
CA GLN A 374 20.87 0.83 -46.04
C GLN A 374 21.53 -0.09 -47.07
N MET A 375 21.27 -1.39 -46.97
CA MET A 375 21.72 -2.35 -47.97
C MET A 375 21.04 -2.11 -49.33
N SER A 376 19.72 -1.87 -49.35
CA SER A 376 18.98 -1.56 -50.60
C SER A 376 19.44 -0.29 -51.30
N ASN A 377 20.02 0.68 -50.59
CA ASN A 377 20.53 1.93 -51.18
C ASN A 377 22.00 1.84 -51.59
N SER A 378 22.71 0.75 -51.23
CA SER A 378 24.13 0.54 -51.56
C SER A 378 24.32 -0.42 -52.75
N PHE A 379 23.23 -1.02 -53.23
CA PHE A 379 23.08 -1.64 -54.56
C PHE A 379 22.33 -0.65 -55.45
#